data_AF-A0A239KS16-F1
#
_entry.id   AF-A0A239KS16-F1
#
_cell.length_a   1.000
_cell.length_b   1.000
_cell.length_c   1.000
_cell.angle_alpha   90.00
_cell.angle_beta   90.00
_cell.angle_gamma   90.00
#
_symmetry.space_group_name_H-M   'P 1'
#
loop_
_entity.id
_entity.type
_entity.pdbx_description
1 polymer ?
#
loop_
_entity_poly.entity_id
_entity_poly.type
_entity_poly.pdbx_seq_one_letter_code
_entity_poly.pdbx_strand_id
1 'polypeptide(L)' 'MTFDLAHALVSGVLIFAVIIGMQKSGLYTPHRDGGPRWSWPLFFAIAVVMFILNLLWP' A
#
# COMPACT_ATOMS: atom_id res chain seq x y z
N MET A 1 -7.60 16.58 -13.62
CA MET A 1 -7.44 17.54 -12.50
C MET A 1 -8.34 17.20 -11.31
N THR A 2 -9.68 17.20 -11.40
CA THR A 2 -10.53 16.77 -10.25
C THR A 2 -10.53 15.26 -10.04
N PHE A 3 -10.46 14.50 -11.13
CA PHE A 3 -10.32 13.04 -11.08
C PHE A 3 -9.00 12.60 -10.42
N ASP A 4 -7.90 13.32 -10.64
CA ASP A 4 -6.61 13.07 -9.98
C ASP A 4 -6.69 13.13 -8.45
N LEU A 5 -7.46 14.08 -7.90
CA LEU A 5 -7.56 14.24 -6.45
C LEU A 5 -8.29 13.05 -5.81
N ALA A 6 -9.40 12.62 -6.41
CA ALA A 6 -10.12 11.44 -5.96
C ALA A 6 -9.25 10.19 -6.11
N HIS A 7 -8.52 10.07 -7.23
CA HIS A 7 -7.61 8.97 -7.49
C HIS A 7 -6.47 8.91 -6.47
N ALA A 8 -5.86 10.04 -6.15
CA ALA A 8 -4.81 10.16 -5.15
C ALA A 8 -5.32 9.83 -3.74
N LEU A 9 -6.54 10.25 -3.41
CA LEU A 9 -7.16 9.96 -2.12
C LEU A 9 -7.45 8.45 -1.98
N VAL A 10 -8.03 7.83 -3.00
CA VAL A 10 -8.27 6.37 -3.04
C VAL A 10 -6.95 5.60 -2.96
N SER A 11 -5.93 6.04 -3.71
CA SER A 11 -4.59 5.47 -3.67
C SER A 11 -3.99 5.52 -2.26
N GLY A 12 -4.06 6.68 -1.60
CA GLY A 12 -3.55 6.86 -0.23
C GLY A 12 -4.24 5.94 0.78
N VAL A 13 -5.58 5.83 0.69
CA VAL A 13 -6.37 4.94 1.54
C VAL A 13 -5.98 3.48 1.30
N LEU A 14 -5.79 3.07 0.05
CA LEU A 14 -5.37 1.71 -0.31
C LEU A 14 -3.98 1.37 0.23
N ILE A 15 -3.00 2.26 0.12
CA ILE A 15 -1.66 2.05 0.70
C ILE A 15 -1.77 1.82 2.20
N PHE A 16 -2.56 2.66 2.88
CA PHE A 16 -2.74 2.54 4.33
C PHE A 16 -3.40 1.21 4.70
N ALA A 17 -4.45 0.82 3.98
CA ALA A 17 -5.13 -0.46 4.18
C ALA A 17 -4.18 -1.65 3.97
N VAL A 18 -3.32 -1.61 2.96
CA VAL A 18 -2.32 -2.65 2.69
C VAL A 18 -1.29 -2.73 3.81
N ILE A 19 -0.75 -1.60 4.26
CA ILE A 19 0.21 -1.57 5.36
C ILE A 19 -0.41 -2.21 6.62
N ILE A 20 -1.62 -1.80 7.00
CA ILE A 20 -2.33 -2.35 8.17
C ILE A 20 -2.62 -3.84 7.99
N GLY A 21 -3.08 -4.25 6.81
CA GLY A 21 -3.35 -5.65 6.50
C GLY A 21 -2.10 -6.51 6.61
N MET A 22 -0.98 -6.02 6.09
CA MET A 22 0.31 -6.71 6.18
C MET A 22 0.84 -6.79 7.61
N GLN A 23 0.70 -5.72 8.40
CA GLN A 23 1.03 -5.75 9.84
C GLN A 23 0.20 -6.79 10.58
N LYS A 24 -1.12 -6.82 10.36
CA LYS A 24 -2.02 -7.78 10.99
C LYS A 24 -1.73 -9.23 10.59
N SER A 25 -1.33 -9.46 9.35
CA SER A 25 -0.99 -10.79 8.85
C SER A 25 0.39 -11.30 9.31
N GLY A 26 1.19 -10.46 9.99
CA GLY A 26 2.56 -10.80 10.38
C GLY A 26 3.56 -10.79 9.22
N LEU A 27 3.12 -10.45 7.99
CA LEU A 27 3.98 -10.37 6.80
C LEU A 27 4.83 -9.08 6.75
N TYR A 28 4.56 -8.13 7.63
CA TYR A 28 5.33 -6.90 7.77
C TYR A 28 5.41 -6.48 9.23
N THR A 29 6.64 -6.23 9.70
CA THR A 29 6.90 -5.61 11.00
C THR A 29 7.38 -4.19 10.75
N PRO A 30 6.72 -3.16 11.29
CA PRO A 30 7.19 -1.80 11.13
C PRO A 30 8.56 -1.63 11.77
N HIS A 31 9.39 -0.76 11.16
CA HIS A 31 10.75 -0.54 11.62
C HIS A 31 10.83 -0.07 13.09
N ARG A 32 9.82 0.68 13.55
CA ARG A 32 9.68 1.13 14.95
C ARG A 32 9.65 -0.04 15.96
N ASP A 33 9.16 -1.21 15.54
CA ASP A 33 9.03 -2.40 16.37
C ASP A 33 10.18 -3.40 16.14
N GLY A 34 11.31 -2.95 15.59
CA GLY A 34 12.48 -3.79 15.31
C GLY A 34 12.46 -4.47 13.94
N GLY A 35 11.49 -4.15 13.08
CA GLY A 35 11.42 -4.65 11.72
C GLY A 35 12.52 -4.10 10.79
N PRO A 36 12.81 -4.77 9.66
CA PRO A 36 13.78 -4.29 8.68
C PRO A 36 13.34 -2.96 8.05
N ARG A 37 14.30 -2.07 7.80
CA ARG A 37 14.05 -0.74 7.20
C ARG A 37 13.47 -0.83 5.77
N TRP A 38 13.77 -1.92 5.08
CA TRP A 38 13.20 -2.26 3.77
C TRP A 38 12.48 -3.59 3.84
N SER A 39 11.22 -3.62 3.40
CA SER A 39 10.41 -4.83 3.30
C SER A 39 10.00 -5.05 1.85
N TRP A 40 10.67 -5.98 1.18
CA TRP A 40 10.26 -6.47 -0.13
C TRP A 40 8.78 -6.92 -0.18
N PRO A 41 8.24 -7.63 0.84
CA PRO A 41 6.83 -8.01 0.84
C PRO A 41 5.89 -6.79 0.79
N LEU A 42 6.22 -5.76 1.57
CA LEU A 42 5.45 -4.51 1.61
C LEU A 42 5.44 -3.81 0.26
N PHE A 43 6.62 -3.71 -0.36
CA PHE A 43 6.78 -3.10 -1.68
C PHE A 43 5.94 -3.83 -2.73
N PHE A 44 6.03 -5.16 -2.81
CA PHE A 44 5.25 -5.94 -3.76
C PHE A 44 3.74 -5.83 -3.54
N ALA A 45 3.29 -5.86 -2.28
CA ALA A 45 1.86 -5.73 -1.99
C ALA A 45 1.30 -4.37 -2.43
N ILE A 46 2.02 -3.28 -2.15
CA ILE A 46 1.64 -1.93 -2.60
C ILE A 46 1.66 -1.85 -4.12
N ALA A 47 2.69 -2.39 -4.78
CA ALA A 47 2.80 -2.39 -6.23
C ALA A 47 1.64 -3.14 -6.91
N VAL A 48 1.28 -4.33 -6.42
CA VAL A 48 0.15 -5.11 -6.94
C VAL A 48 -1.17 -4.35 -6.77
N VAL A 49 -1.40 -3.75 -5.60
CA VAL A 49 -2.64 -3.01 -5.33
C VAL A 49 -2.76 -1.77 -6.19
N MET A 50 -1.66 -1.03 -6.38
CA MET A 50 -1.62 0.13 -7.27
C MET A 50 -1.81 -0.28 -8.73
N PHE A 51 -1.21 -1.38 -9.15
CA PHE A 51 -1.38 -1.90 -10.50
C PHE A 51 -2.83 -2.28 -10.78
N ILE A 52 -3.50 -2.96 -9.83
CA ILE A 52 -4.92 -3.30 -9.95
C ILE A 52 -5.79 -2.05 -9.99
N LEU A 53 -5.51 -1.07 -9.11
CA LEU A 53 -6.23 0.20 -9.11
C LEU A 53 -6.11 0.90 -10.47
N ASN A 54 -4.89 1.01 -11.00
CA ASN A 54 -4.61 1.67 -12.28
C ASN A 54 -5.23 0.90 -13.47
N LEU A 55 -5.32 -0.43 -13.38
CA LEU A 55 -5.97 -1.26 -14.38
C LEU A 55 -7.49 -1.08 -14.40
N LEU A 56 -8.12 -0.95 -13.23
CA LEU A 56 -9.57 -0.71 -13.10
C LEU A 56 -9.94 0.74 -13.42
N TRP A 57 -9.05 1.67 -13.07
CA TRP A 57 -9.24 3.09 -13.20
C TRP A 57 -7.87 3.74 -13.46
N PRO A 58 -7.53 4.03 -14.72
CA PRO A 58 -6.31 4.74 -15.07
C PRO A 58 -6.42 6.26 -14.85
#